data_AF-A0A3D5Y9S4-F1
#
_entry.id   AF-A0A3D5Y9S4-F1
#
_cell.length_a   1.000
_cell.length_b   1.000
_cell.length_c   1.000
_cell.angle_alpha   90.00
_cell.angle_beta   90.00
_cell.angle_gamma   90.00
#
_symmetry.space_group_name_H-M   'P 1'
#
loop_
_entity.id
_entity.type
_entity.pdbx_description
1 polymer ?
#
loop_
_entity_poly.entity_id
_entity_poly.type
_entity_poly.pdbx_seq_one_letter_code
_entity_poly.pdbx_strand_id
1 'polypeptide(L)' 'MALKLQEYINVDTKNKILVVDDEDTIRNMLSELLTAEGYVVDLAVDGLEAVKR' A
#
# COMPACT_ATOMS: atom_id res chain seq x y z
N MET A 1 26.86 14.16 22.77
CA MET A 1 26.29 12.79 22.69
C MET A 1 24.77 12.90 22.48
N ALA A 2 24.33 13.47 21.35
CA ALA A 2 22.91 13.78 21.10
C ALA A 2 22.55 13.60 19.61
N LEU A 3 23.16 12.62 18.94
CA LEU A 3 23.02 12.43 17.48
C LEU A 3 22.78 10.97 17.06
N LYS A 4 22.30 10.10 17.96
CA LYS A 4 21.92 8.71 17.64
C LYS A 4 20.42 8.42 17.65
N LEU A 5 19.56 9.42 17.91
CA LEU A 5 18.11 9.21 18.03
C LEU A 5 17.34 9.34 16.71
N GLN A 6 17.90 9.98 15.69
CA GLN A 6 17.27 10.08 14.37
C GLN A 6 17.33 8.77 13.58
N GLU A 7 18.18 7.83 13.99
CA GLU A 7 18.40 6.54 13.33
C GLU A 7 17.38 5.46 13.75
N TYR A 8 16.58 5.72 14.81
CA TYR A 8 15.63 4.75 15.38
C TYR A 8 14.16 4.97 15.01
N ILE A 9 13.81 6.07 14.31
CA ILE A 9 12.43 6.38 13.92
C ILE A 9 12.29 6.36 12.40
N ASN A 10 12.83 5.32 11.76
CA ASN A 10 12.59 5.08 10.33
C ASN A 10 11.88 3.73 10.15
N VAL A 11 10.75 3.59 10.84
CA VAL A 11 9.74 2.65 10.38
C VAL A 11 8.91 3.42 9.37
N ASP A 12 9.31 3.36 8.10
CA ASP A 12 8.48 3.82 6.98
C ASP A 12 7.31 2.83 6.84
N THR A 13 6.46 2.75 7.87
CA THR A 13 5.22 1.96 7.89
C THR A 13 4.13 2.76 7.19
N LYS A 14 4.35 3.16 5.94
CA LYS A 14 3.18 3.33 5.09
C LYS A 14 2.59 1.94 4.91
N ASN A 15 1.59 1.64 5.73
CA ASN A 15 0.89 0.36 5.71
C ASN A 15 0.50 0.05 4.27
N LYS A 16 1.14 -0.95 3.66
CA LYS A 16 0.90 -1.34 2.28
C LYS A 16 -0.32 -2.25 2.21
N ILE A 17 -1.19 -2.02 1.24
CA ILE A 17 -2.39 -2.81 0.99
C ILE A 17 -2.37 -3.30 -0.46
N LEU A 18 -2.59 -4.59 -0.68
CA LEU A 18 -2.81 -5.17 -2.01
C LEU A 18 -4.30 -5.43 -2.19
N VAL A 19 -4.90 -4.81 -3.21
CA VAL A 19 -6.29 -5.04 -3.59
C VAL A 19 -6.32 -5.95 -4.81
N VAL A 20 -7.02 -7.08 -4.68
CA VAL A 20 -7.19 -8.07 -5.76
C VAL A 20 -8.67 -8.18 -6.08
N ASP A 21 -9.05 -7.70 -7.26
CA ASP A 21 -10.43 -7.70 -7.76
C ASP A 21 -10.39 -7.69 -9.29
N ASP A 22 -11.23 -8.48 -9.95
CA ASP A 22 -11.27 -8.56 -11.42
C ASP A 22 -12.01 -7.37 -12.05
N GLU A 23 -12.89 -6.70 -11.31
CA GLU A 23 -13.64 -5.54 -11.77
C GLU A 23 -12.84 -4.23 -11.63
N ASP A 24 -12.52 -3.60 -12.76
CA ASP A 24 -11.70 -2.37 -12.79
C ASP A 24 -12.31 -1.19 -12.01
N THR A 25 -13.63 -1.02 -12.10
CA THR A 25 -14.36 0.04 -11.41
C THR A 25 -14.19 -0.07 -9.88
N ILE A 26 -14.35 -1.27 -9.33
CA ILE A 26 -14.26 -1.53 -7.90
C ILE A 26 -12.81 -1.38 -7.43
N ARG A 27 -11.86 -1.97 -8.18
CA ARG A 27 -10.43 -1.91 -7.86
C ARG A 27 -9.90 -0.47 -7.82
N ASN A 28 -10.30 0.37 -8.77
CA ASN A 28 -9.90 1.78 -8.80
C ASN A 28 -10.57 2.60 -7.67
N MET A 29 -11.86 2.38 -7.40
CA MET A 29 -12.56 3.02 -6.27
C MET A 29 -11.87 2.72 -4.93
N LEU A 30 -11.50 1.46 -4.70
CA LEU A 30 -10.78 1.06 -3.48
C LEU A 30 -9.39 1.69 -3.40
N SER A 31 -8.68 1.77 -4.53
CA SER A 31 -7.39 2.44 -4.62
C SER A 31 -7.47 3.90 -4.18
N GLU A 32 -8.44 4.65 -4.71
CA GLU A 32 -8.64 6.06 -4.40
C GLU A 32 -8.97 6.26 -2.91
N LEU A 33 -9.91 5.48 -2.38
CA LEU A 33 -10.32 5.54 -0.97
C LEU A 33 -9.14 5.27 -0.03
N LEU A 34 -8.42 4.15 -0.24
CA LEU A 34 -7.33 3.74 0.64
C LEU A 34 -6.12 4.67 0.51
N THR A 35 -5.84 5.18 -0.69
CA THR A 35 -4.77 6.17 -0.88
C THR A 35 -5.12 7.50 -0.19
N ALA A 36 -6.38 7.93 -0.23
CA ALA A 36 -6.84 9.13 0.48
C ALA A 36 -6.67 9.01 2.01
N GLU A 37 -6.83 7.81 2.56
CA GLU A 37 -6.57 7.50 3.97
C GLU A 37 -5.07 7.36 4.32
N GLY A 38 -4.17 7.55 3.33
CA GLY A 38 -2.72 7.58 3.53
C GLY A 38 -2.02 6.21 3.42
N TYR A 39 -2.73 5.18 2.96
CA TYR A 39 -2.13 3.88 2.65
C TYR A 39 -1.38 3.90 1.32
N VAL A 40 -0.44 2.98 1.16
CA VAL A 40 0.17 2.69 -0.14
C VAL A 40 -0.54 1.49 -0.72
N VAL A 41 -1.18 1.67 -1.87
CA VAL A 41 -2.04 0.65 -2.47
C VAL A 41 -1.39 0.08 -3.72
N ASP A 42 -1.29 -1.25 -3.78
CA ASP A 42 -0.97 -2.01 -4.98
C ASP A 42 -2.24 -2.71 -5.49
N LEU A 43 -2.35 -2.83 -6.82
CA LEU A 43 -3.52 -3.39 -7.48
C LEU A 43 -3.13 -4.64 -8.28
N ALA A 44 -4.01 -5.63 -8.26
CA ALA A 44 -3.92 -6.82 -9.10
C ALA A 44 -5.31 -7.19 -9.63
N VAL A 45 -5.38 -7.60 -10.89
CA VAL A 45 -6.66 -8.02 -11.52
C VAL A 45 -7.03 -9.47 -11.19
N ASP A 46 -6.05 -10.26 -10.76
CA ASP A 46 -6.23 -11.67 -10.43
C ASP A 46 -5.15 -12.15 -9.44
N GLY A 47 -5.28 -13.40 -8.99
CA GLY A 47 -4.34 -14.01 -8.06
C GLY A 47 -2.93 -14.21 -8.62
N LEU A 48 -2.78 -14.38 -9.93
CA LEU A 48 -1.47 -14.58 -10.56
C LEU A 48 -0.68 -13.27 -10.62
N GLU A 49 -1.36 -12.15 -10.86
CA GLU A 49 -0.79 -10.81 -10.74
C GLU A 49 -0.51 -10.49 -9.27
N ALA A 50 -1.41 -10.83 -8.35
CA ALA A 50 -1.27 -10.56 -6.92
C ALA A 50 0.01 -11.15 -6.33
N VAL A 51 0.38 -12.37 -6.72
CA VAL A 51 1.61 -13.03 -6.25
C VAL A 51 2.90 -12.31 -6.70
N LYS A 52 2.83 -11.46 -7.73
CA LYS A 52 3.98 -10.72 -8.28
C LYS A 52 4.15 -9.31 -7.71
N ARG A 53 3.19 -8.83 -6.91
CA ARG A 53 3.19 -7.50 -6.29
C ARG A 53 3.80 -7.56 -4.90
#